data_AF-A0A8X6LHJ7-F1
#
_entry.id   AF-A0A8X6LHJ7-F1
#
_cell.length_a   1.000
_cell.length_b   1.000
_cell.length_c   1.000
_cell.angle_alpha   90.00
_cell.angle_beta   90.00
_cell.angle_gamma   90.00
#
_symmetry.space_group_name_H-M   'P 1'
#
loop_
_entity.id
_entity.type
_entity.pdbx_description
1 polymer ?
#
loop_
_entity_poly.entity_id
_entity_poly.type
_entity_poly.pdbx_seq_one_letter_code
_entity_poly.pdbx_strand_id
1 'polypeptide(L)'
;MKRGLKSQQSSFTKLKTEQKAATRASFRVALEIAKRGKRFTDGEMIKECIIAVAEEMCPEKVNLLKTVSMSANTVARSVENIAENISSTTVRQKWTC
;
A
#
# COMPACT_ATOMS: atom_id res chain seq x y z
N MET A 1 -35.20 9.48 7.35
CA MET A 1 -34.32 8.41 6.83
C MET A 1 -33.14 8.86 5.95
N LYS A 2 -33.23 9.92 5.12
CA LYS A 2 -32.14 10.32 4.19
C LYS A 2 -30.83 10.83 4.83
N ARG A 3 -30.82 11.27 6.09
CA ARG A 3 -29.61 11.80 6.77
C ARG A 3 -28.61 10.70 7.18
N GLY A 4 -29.09 9.52 7.57
CA GLY A 4 -28.24 8.37 7.93
C GLY A 4 -27.45 7.82 6.74
N LEU A 5 -28.10 7.74 5.56
CA LEU A 5 -27.49 7.22 4.34
C LEU A 5 -26.32 8.10 3.84
N LYS A 6 -26.47 9.43 3.92
CA LYS A 6 -25.41 10.40 3.54
C LYS A 6 -24.22 10.33 4.50
N SER A 7 -24.46 10.19 5.80
CA SER A 7 -23.40 10.04 6.81
C SER A 7 -22.63 8.72 6.60
N GLN A 8 -23.34 7.61 6.36
CA GLN A 8 -22.72 6.34 6.01
C GLN A 8 -21.89 6.45 4.72
N GLN A 9 -22.43 7.02 3.64
CA GLN A 9 -21.69 7.23 2.39
C GLN A 9 -20.40 8.06 2.58
N SER A 10 -20.45 9.10 3.40
CA SER A 10 -19.27 9.92 3.70
C SER A 10 -18.17 9.13 4.42
N SER A 11 -18.54 8.24 5.34
CA SER A 11 -17.62 7.35 6.05
C SER A 11 -17.03 6.29 5.12
N PHE A 12 -17.84 5.68 4.25
CA PHE A 12 -17.35 4.76 3.22
C PHE A 12 -16.37 5.41 2.25
N THR A 13 -16.58 6.68 1.90
CA THR A 13 -15.69 7.41 0.99
C THR A 13 -14.33 7.70 1.64
N LYS A 14 -14.32 8.04 2.93
CA LYS A 14 -13.10 8.20 3.73
C LYS A 14 -12.31 6.89 3.81
N LEU A 15 -12.97 5.80 4.19
CA LEU A 15 -12.35 4.46 4.25
C LEU A 15 -11.73 4.03 2.92
N LYS A 16 -12.43 4.26 1.80
CA LYS A 16 -11.88 3.99 0.45
C LYS A 16 -10.63 4.80 0.15
N THR A 17 -10.56 6.04 0.63
CA THR A 17 -9.42 6.94 0.39
C THR A 17 -8.21 6.52 1.23
N GLU A 18 -8.43 6.17 2.50
CA GLU A 18 -7.41 5.64 3.41
C GLU A 18 -6.86 4.31 2.92
N GLN A 19 -7.73 3.38 2.48
CA GLN A 19 -7.30 2.11 1.88
C GLN A 19 -6.45 2.32 0.63
N LYS A 20 -6.83 3.23 -0.27
CA LYS A 20 -6.00 3.58 -1.44
C LYS A 20 -4.64 4.14 -1.02
N ALA A 21 -4.58 4.94 0.03
CA ALA A 21 -3.32 5.46 0.55
C ALA A 21 -2.45 4.35 1.14
N ALA A 22 -3.05 3.43 1.92
CA ALA A 22 -2.36 2.27 2.48
C ALA A 22 -1.81 1.35 1.39
N THR A 23 -2.59 1.07 0.34
CA THR A 23 -2.12 0.32 -0.83
C THR A 23 -0.93 1.01 -1.50
N ARG A 24 -1.01 2.33 -1.76
CA ARG A 24 0.13 3.05 -2.37
C ARG A 24 1.38 3.02 -1.50
N ALA A 25 1.23 3.10 -0.18
CA ALA A 25 2.33 3.02 0.76
C ALA A 25 3.02 1.64 0.71
N SER A 26 2.24 0.54 0.70
CA SER A 26 2.81 -0.81 0.61
C SER A 26 3.60 -1.01 -0.69
N PHE A 27 3.08 -0.55 -1.83
CA PHE A 27 3.79 -0.59 -3.11
C PHE A 27 5.11 0.21 -3.08
N ARG A 28 5.13 1.40 -2.46
CA ARG A 28 6.35 2.21 -2.36
C ARG A 28 7.44 1.50 -1.55
N VAL A 29 7.07 0.90 -0.42
CA VAL A 29 8.04 0.16 0.40
C VAL A 29 8.52 -1.10 -0.32
N ALA A 30 7.62 -1.85 -0.96
CA ALA A 30 7.97 -3.01 -1.77
C ALA A 30 8.99 -2.67 -2.87
N LEU A 31 8.76 -1.57 -3.59
CA LEU A 31 9.68 -1.08 -4.61
C LEU A 31 11.05 -0.71 -4.03
N GLU A 32 11.08 -0.07 -2.86
CA GLU A 32 12.34 0.33 -2.22
C GLU A 32 13.15 -0.87 -1.72
N ILE A 33 12.47 -1.91 -1.20
CA ILE A 33 13.09 -3.20 -0.84
C ILE A 33 13.66 -3.89 -2.09
N ALA A 34 12.88 -3.95 -3.16
CA ALA A 34 13.29 -4.57 -4.42
C ALA A 34 14.50 -3.87 -5.04
N LYS A 35 14.50 -2.53 -5.07
CA LYS A 35 15.64 -1.72 -5.55
C LYS A 35 16.93 -2.01 -4.79
N ARG A 36 16.83 -2.33 -3.50
CA ARG A 36 17.98 -2.64 -2.63
C ARG A 36 18.36 -4.13 -2.64
N GLY A 37 17.66 -4.97 -3.40
CA GLY A 37 17.89 -6.41 -3.46
C GLY A 37 17.63 -7.13 -2.12
N LYS A 38 16.75 -6.58 -1.29
CA LYS A 38 16.43 -7.11 0.04
C LYS A 38 15.27 -8.09 -0.01
N ARG A 39 15.15 -8.94 1.02
CA ARG A 39 14.11 -9.98 1.07
C ARG A 39 12.77 -9.33 1.38
N PHE A 40 11.69 -9.87 0.84
CA PHE A 40 10.35 -9.35 1.15
C PHE A 40 9.93 -9.57 2.62
N THR A 41 10.57 -10.51 3.32
CA THR A 41 10.48 -10.67 4.77
C THR A 41 10.94 -9.43 5.53
N ASP A 42 11.86 -8.64 4.95
CA ASP A 42 12.33 -7.39 5.55
C ASP A 42 11.22 -6.32 5.53
N GLY A 43 10.17 -6.50 4.70
CA GLY A 43 9.02 -5.60 4.67
C GLY A 43 8.19 -5.62 5.96
N GLU A 44 8.07 -6.78 6.59
CA GLU A 44 7.37 -6.93 7.87
C GLU A 44 8.16 -6.23 8.98
N MET A 45 9.48 -6.47 9.04
CA MET A 45 10.38 -5.77 9.96
C MET A 45 10.35 -4.25 9.76
N ILE A 46 10.38 -3.77 8.50
CA ILE A 46 10.30 -2.32 8.20
C ILE A 46 8.98 -1.73 8.70
N LYS A 47 7.86 -2.46 8.58
CA LYS A 47 6.57 -2.02 9.11
C LYS A 47 6.62 -1.85 10.62
N GLU A 48 7.18 -2.83 11.34
CA GLU A 48 7.34 -2.79 12.79
C GLU A 48 8.19 -1.58 13.22
N CYS A 49 9.31 -1.34 12.54
CA CYS A 49 10.16 -0.16 12.79
C CYS A 49 9.39 1.16 12.60
N ILE A 50 8.61 1.28 11.52
CA ILE A 50 7.80 2.49 11.25
C ILE A 50 6.74 2.69 12.34
N ILE A 51 6.11 1.60 12.81
CA ILE A 51 5.12 1.67 13.90
C ILE A 51 5.77 2.11 15.20
N ALA A 52 6.92 1.54 15.58
CA ALA A 52 7.63 1.92 16.80
C ALA A 52 8.02 3.41 16.81
N VAL A 53 8.53 3.92 15.70
CA VAL A 53 8.84 5.35 15.56
C VAL A 53 7.57 6.21 15.65
N ALA A 54 6.46 5.75 15.05
CA ALA A 54 5.19 6.48 15.12
C ALA A 54 4.56 6.45 16.50
N GLU A 55 4.75 5.39 17.30
CA GLU A 55 4.27 5.33 18.67
C GLU A 55 4.93 6.41 19.55
N GLU A 56 6.22 6.70 19.31
CA GLU A 56 6.95 7.77 19.99
C GLU A 56 6.65 9.17 19.45
N MET A 57 6.60 9.34 18.12
CA MET A 57 6.56 10.67 17.50
C MET A 57 5.16 11.15 17.11
N CYS A 58 4.28 10.24 16.69
CA CYS A 58 2.98 10.54 16.08
C CYS A 58 1.92 9.50 16.46
N PRO A 59 1.59 9.33 17.76
CA PRO A 59 0.74 8.24 18.24
C PRO A 59 -0.66 8.25 17.60
N GLU A 60 -1.15 9.42 17.17
CA GLU A 60 -2.43 9.58 16.48
C GLU A 60 -2.48 8.94 15.08
N LYS A 61 -1.32 8.61 14.49
CA LYS A 61 -1.22 7.99 13.15
C LYS A 61 -0.93 6.49 13.19
N VAL A 62 -0.64 5.92 14.35
CA VAL A 62 -0.25 4.51 14.50
C VAL A 62 -1.32 3.56 13.94
N ASN A 63 -2.60 3.83 14.21
CA ASN A 63 -3.69 3.00 13.71
C ASN A 63 -3.76 2.98 12.18
N LEU A 64 -3.47 4.11 11.52
CA LEU A 64 -3.41 4.19 10.06
C LEU A 64 -2.26 3.33 9.51
N LEU A 65 -1.09 3.36 10.15
CA LEU A 65 0.07 2.56 9.75
C LEU A 65 -0.16 1.06 9.94
N LYS A 66 -0.88 0.66 11.00
CA LYS A 66 -1.27 -0.74 11.24
C LYS A 66 -2.12 -1.31 10.10
N THR A 67 -2.95 -0.48 9.43
CA THR A 67 -3.78 -0.90 8.28
C THR A 67 -3.00 -1.23 7.01
N VAL A 68 -1.73 -0.79 6.90
CA VAL A 68 -0.91 -1.07 5.72
C VAL A 68 -0.53 -2.54 5.70
N SER A 69 -1.01 -3.31 4.71
CA SER A 69 -0.62 -4.72 4.57
C SER A 69 0.82 -4.81 4.02
N MET A 70 1.71 -5.46 4.76
CA MET A 70 3.13 -5.63 4.40
C MET A 70 3.63 -7.04 4.67
N SER A 71 2.78 -8.06 4.52
CA SER A 71 3.24 -9.44 4.54
C SER A 71 4.11 -9.73 3.31
N ALA A 72 5.04 -10.69 3.42
CA ALA A 72 5.87 -11.13 2.31
C ALA A 72 5.05 -11.49 1.05
N ASN A 73 3.87 -12.11 1.23
CA ASN A 73 2.93 -12.42 0.15
C ASN A 73 2.33 -11.16 -0.51
N THR A 74 2.09 -10.10 0.27
CA THR A 74 1.57 -8.82 -0.27
C THR A 74 2.66 -8.11 -1.08
N VAL A 75 3.90 -8.11 -0.56
CA VAL A 75 5.05 -7.49 -1.22
C VAL A 75 5.39 -8.22 -2.54
N ALA A 76 5.37 -9.56 -2.54
CA ALA A 76 5.54 -10.36 -3.75
C ALA A 76 4.46 -10.07 -4.80
N ARG A 77 3.17 -10.09 -4.41
CA ARG A 77 2.07 -9.71 -5.31
C ARG A 77 2.16 -8.27 -5.80
N SER A 78 2.70 -7.36 -4.99
CA SER A 78 2.93 -5.98 -5.41
C SER A 78 4.02 -5.88 -6.48
N VAL A 79 5.11 -6.65 -6.34
CA VAL A 79 6.18 -6.70 -7.36
C VAL A 79 5.68 -7.38 -8.64
N GLU A 80 4.90 -8.46 -8.54
CA GLU A 80 4.24 -9.11 -9.69
C GLU A 80 3.29 -8.14 -10.40
N ASN A 81 2.40 -7.45 -9.68
CA ASN A 81 1.52 -6.43 -10.27
C ASN A 81 2.29 -5.28 -10.94
N ILE A 82 3.42 -4.86 -10.37
CA ILE A 82 4.29 -3.85 -11.01
C ILE A 82 4.89 -4.42 -12.31
N ALA A 83 5.39 -5.66 -12.28
CA ALA A 83 5.98 -6.32 -13.44
C ALA A 83 4.94 -6.56 -14.56
N GLU A 84 3.74 -6.99 -14.21
CA GLU A 84 2.61 -7.18 -15.14
C GLU A 84 2.12 -5.86 -15.73
N ASN A 85 2.07 -4.78 -14.94
CA ASN A 85 1.70 -3.47 -15.46
C ASN A 85 2.78 -2.95 -16.43
N ILE A 86 4.06 -3.14 -16.13
CA ILE A 86 5.16 -2.77 -17.04
C ILE A 86 5.05 -3.60 -18.34
N SER A 87 4.91 -4.92 -18.24
CA SER A 87 4.80 -5.79 -19.43
C SER A 87 3.58 -5.44 -20.29
N SER A 88 2.42 -5.16 -19.68
CA SER A 88 1.20 -4.72 -20.37
C SER A 88 1.42 -3.38 -21.11
N THR A 89 2.08 -2.41 -20.48
CA THR A 89 2.37 -1.11 -21.11
C THR A 89 3.37 -1.21 -22.26
N THR A 90 4.38 -2.08 -22.15
CA THR A 90 5.35 -2.33 -23.25
C THR A 90 4.72 -3.12 -24.40
N VAL A 91 3.83 -4.06 -24.12
CA VAL A 91 3.09 -4.78 -25.17
C VAL A 91 2.16 -3.83 -25.93
N ARG A 92 1.45 -2.91 -25.26
CA ARG A 92 0.62 -1.91 -25.97
C ARG A 92 1.41 -1.00 -26.91
N GLN A 93 2.65 -0.65 -26.58
CA GLN A 93 3.52 0.15 -27.45
C GLN A 93 4.01 -0.64 -28.68
N LYS A 94 4.13 -1.97 -28.55
CA LYS A 94 4.57 -2.87 -29.63
C LYS A 94 3.47 -3.16 -30.68
N TRP A 95 2.20 -2.93 -30.33
CA TRP A 95 1.03 -3.06 -31.22
C TRP A 95 0.56 -1.71 -31.81
N THR A 96 1.34 -0.64 -31.63
CA THR A 96 1.07 0.70 -32.20
C THR A 96 2.14 1.16 -33.20
N CYS A 97 3.00 0.25 -33.68
CA CYS A 97 3.87 0.48 -34.83
C CYS A 97 3.39 -0.35 -36.02
#